data_AF-A0A2U3B3J0-F1
#
_entry.id   AF-A0A2U3B3J0-F1
#
_cell.length_a   1.000
_cell.length_b   1.000
_cell.length_c   1.000
_cell.angle_alpha   90.00
_cell.angle_beta   90.00
_cell.angle_gamma   90.00
#
_symmetry.space_group_name_H-M   'P 1'
#
loop_
_entity.id
_entity.type
_entity.pdbx_description
1 polymer ?
#
loop_
_entity_poly.entity_id
_entity_poly.type
_entity_poly.pdbx_seq_one_letter_code
_entity_poly.pdbx_strand_id
1 'polypeptide(L)'
;MRFYKNFIVFWAVFYFAVAIIGRVYTYKKEIFPFFRWSLYSKTPNKLVYPYVLVNKVGDSVLPKPTNILDLYSVHDLALTDLKLMVNNFYYDIEAFPGNKNAYQGVFLNVLPKDSEFTLYIKELDLSVEDYKETEKHHQVLNVKNNKINPN
;
A
#
# COMPACT_ATOMS: atom_id res chain seq x y z
N MET A 1 -22.41 39.59 -15.20
CA MET A 1 -23.03 38.29 -14.86
C MET A 1 -22.77 37.16 -15.87
N ARG A 2 -22.87 37.37 -17.19
CA ARG A 2 -22.63 36.30 -18.20
C ARG A 2 -21.21 35.69 -18.17
N PHE A 3 -20.18 36.51 -17.97
CA PHE A 3 -18.79 36.02 -17.90
C PHE A 3 -18.58 35.04 -16.73
N TYR A 4 -19.08 35.39 -15.55
CA TYR A 4 -18.97 34.54 -14.35
C TYR A 4 -19.71 33.20 -14.52
N LYS A 5 -20.91 33.23 -15.13
CA LYS A 5 -21.67 32.02 -15.45
C LYS A 5 -20.91 31.13 -16.44
N ASN A 6 -20.35 31.70 -17.49
CA ASN A 6 -19.57 30.95 -18.49
C ASN A 6 -18.27 30.40 -17.90
N PHE A 7 -17.62 31.14 -17.00
CA PHE A 7 -16.42 30.72 -16.30
C PHE A 7 -16.71 29.50 -15.41
N ILE A 8 -17.77 29.54 -14.61
CA ILE A 8 -18.17 28.42 -13.75
C ILE A 8 -18.54 27.18 -14.58
N VAL A 9 -19.30 27.37 -15.66
CA VAL A 9 -19.69 26.26 -16.55
C VAL A 9 -18.46 25.65 -17.24
N PHE A 10 -17.52 26.47 -17.70
CA PHE A 10 -16.28 25.99 -18.31
C PHE A 10 -15.47 25.13 -17.34
N TRP A 11 -15.25 25.60 -16.12
CA TRP A 11 -14.50 24.85 -15.10
C TRP A 11 -15.22 23.57 -14.67
N ALA A 12 -16.56 23.59 -14.61
CA ALA A 12 -17.34 22.38 -14.33
C ALA A 12 -17.17 21.33 -15.45
N VAL A 13 -17.29 21.74 -16.72
CA VAL A 13 -17.08 20.84 -17.87
C VAL A 13 -15.64 20.30 -17.90
N PHE A 14 -14.66 21.16 -17.66
CA PHE A 14 -13.24 20.77 -17.59
C PHE A 14 -13.00 19.75 -16.47
N TYR A 15 -13.56 19.98 -15.27
CA TYR A 15 -13.47 19.05 -14.15
C TYR A 15 -14.09 17.68 -14.50
N PHE A 16 -15.27 17.66 -15.12
CA PHE A 16 -15.91 16.41 -15.54
C PHE A 16 -15.10 15.66 -16.60
N ALA A 17 -14.48 16.36 -17.55
CA ALA A 17 -13.63 15.74 -18.57
C ALA A 17 -12.41 15.05 -17.93
N VAL A 18 -11.72 15.73 -17.00
CA VAL A 18 -10.59 15.17 -16.24
C VAL A 18 -11.05 13.97 -15.40
N ALA A 19 -12.24 14.02 -14.80
CA ALA A 19 -12.82 12.90 -14.03
C ALA A 19 -13.00 11.64 -14.89
N ILE A 20 -13.59 11.79 -16.08
CA ILE A 20 -13.88 10.69 -17.00
C ILE A 20 -12.58 10.07 -17.52
N ILE A 21 -11.61 10.91 -17.92
CA ILE A 21 -10.30 10.43 -18.38
C ILE A 21 -9.58 9.68 -17.25
N GLY A 22 -9.57 10.24 -16.04
CA GLY A 22 -9.01 9.58 -14.87
C GLY A 22 -9.67 8.22 -14.59
N ARG A 23 -10.99 8.11 -14.77
CA ARG A 23 -11.73 6.85 -14.55
C ARG A 23 -11.44 5.77 -15.60
N VAL A 24 -11.31 6.15 -16.86
CA VAL A 24 -11.13 5.19 -17.97
C VAL A 24 -9.68 4.70 -18.07
N TYR A 25 -8.72 5.61 -17.89
CA TYR A 25 -7.30 5.30 -18.19
C TYR A 25 -6.46 4.98 -16.96
N THR A 26 -6.96 5.20 -15.74
CA THR A 26 -6.18 4.86 -14.53
C THR A 26 -6.40 3.41 -14.11
N TYR A 27 -5.37 2.59 -14.28
CA TYR A 27 -5.38 1.16 -13.92
C TYR A 27 -5.77 0.92 -12.44
N LYS A 28 -5.37 1.82 -11.53
CA LYS A 28 -5.70 1.77 -10.09
C LYS A 28 -6.84 2.70 -9.65
N LYS A 29 -7.55 3.40 -10.55
CA LYS A 29 -8.61 4.39 -10.24
C LYS A 29 -8.28 5.47 -9.19
N GLU A 30 -7.01 5.67 -8.81
CA GLU A 30 -6.64 6.42 -7.59
C GLU A 30 -5.63 7.57 -7.79
N ILE A 31 -5.48 8.13 -9.00
CA ILE A 31 -4.43 9.16 -9.23
C ILE A 31 -4.76 10.52 -8.59
N PHE A 32 -6.00 10.79 -8.21
CA PHE A 32 -6.40 12.13 -7.76
C PHE A 32 -7.19 12.11 -6.44
N PRO A 33 -6.63 12.62 -5.34
CA PRO A 33 -7.27 12.60 -4.01
C PRO A 33 -8.56 13.44 -3.94
N PHE A 34 -8.76 14.39 -4.86
CA PHE A 34 -9.96 15.22 -4.96
C PHE A 34 -11.18 14.53 -5.62
N PHE A 35 -11.01 13.40 -6.31
CA PHE A 35 -12.14 12.63 -6.86
C PHE A 35 -12.74 11.62 -5.89
N ARG A 36 -12.22 11.55 -4.65
CA ARG A 36 -12.77 10.70 -3.59
C ARG A 36 -14.22 11.07 -3.21
N TRP A 37 -14.70 12.26 -3.56
CA TRP A 37 -16.05 12.71 -3.23
C TRP A 37 -17.12 12.39 -4.27
N SER A 38 -16.79 12.00 -5.51
CA SER A 38 -17.83 11.71 -6.52
C SER A 38 -18.29 10.24 -6.48
N LEU A 39 -19.07 9.93 -5.45
CA LEU A 39 -20.28 9.07 -5.48
C LEU A 39 -20.23 7.60 -5.93
N TYR A 40 -19.17 7.06 -6.54
CA TYR A 40 -19.21 5.68 -7.06
C TYR A 40 -17.85 4.96 -7.14
N SER A 41 -16.89 5.28 -6.27
CA SER A 41 -15.82 4.29 -6.04
C SER A 41 -16.46 3.12 -5.30
N LYS A 42 -16.61 1.97 -5.97
CA LYS A 42 -16.87 0.69 -5.29
C LYS A 42 -15.67 0.42 -4.40
N THR A 43 -15.64 1.02 -3.22
CA THR A 43 -14.65 0.70 -2.20
C THR A 43 -14.83 -0.78 -1.90
N PRO A 44 -13.77 -1.60 -2.02
CA PRO A 44 -13.89 -3.01 -1.75
C PRO A 44 -14.38 -3.20 -0.30
N ASN A 45 -15.33 -4.12 -0.10
CA ASN A 45 -15.82 -4.44 1.24
C ASN A 45 -14.69 -5.02 2.12
N LYS A 46 -13.65 -5.59 1.50
CA LYS A 46 -12.46 -6.06 2.20
C LYS A 46 -11.33 -5.06 2.03
N LEU A 47 -10.80 -4.61 3.14
CA LEU A 47 -9.66 -3.72 3.21
C LEU A 47 -8.45 -4.49 3.74
N VAL A 48 -7.35 -4.47 3.00
CA VAL A 48 -6.12 -5.20 3.32
C VAL A 48 -5.00 -4.20 3.58
N TYR A 49 -4.37 -4.30 4.75
CA TYR A 49 -3.26 -3.46 5.17
C TYR A 49 -2.01 -4.31 5.43
N PRO A 50 -1.03 -4.31 4.52
CA PRO A 50 0.23 -4.99 4.75
C PRO A 50 1.10 -4.22 5.76
N TYR A 51 1.84 -4.96 6.58
CA TYR A 51 2.82 -4.42 7.52
C TYR A 51 3.96 -5.41 7.72
N VAL A 52 5.14 -4.90 8.06
CA VAL A 52 6.36 -5.70 8.25
C VAL A 52 6.83 -5.60 9.68
N LEU A 53 7.06 -6.77 10.30
CA LEU A 53 7.73 -6.88 11.59
C LEU A 53 9.13 -7.43 11.39
N VAL A 54 10.12 -6.69 11.88
CA VAL A 54 11.54 -7.02 11.79
C VAL A 54 11.97 -7.71 13.08
N ASN A 55 12.65 -8.83 12.95
CA ASN A 55 13.20 -9.61 14.06
C ASN A 55 14.71 -9.41 14.21
N LYS A 56 15.40 -9.13 13.10
CA LYS A 56 16.85 -8.96 13.05
C LYS A 56 17.23 -7.92 12.00
N VAL A 57 18.20 -7.07 12.33
CA VAL A 57 18.77 -6.05 11.43
C VAL A 57 20.29 -6.26 11.38
N GLY A 58 20.82 -6.67 10.24
CA GLY A 58 22.25 -7.05 10.15
C GLY A 58 22.57 -8.14 11.17
N ASP A 59 23.57 -7.95 12.03
CA ASP A 59 23.91 -8.90 13.10
C ASP A 59 23.09 -8.71 14.39
N SER A 60 22.27 -7.67 14.48
CA SER A 60 21.54 -7.34 15.70
C SER A 60 20.16 -7.99 15.73
N VAL A 61 19.94 -8.90 16.69
CA VAL A 61 18.63 -9.48 16.97
C VAL A 61 17.85 -8.51 17.86
N LEU A 62 16.66 -8.12 17.41
CA LEU A 62 15.80 -7.23 18.15
C LEU A 62 15.17 -7.99 19.34
N PRO A 63 15.05 -7.36 20.52
CA PRO A 63 14.49 -8.02 21.71
C PRO A 63 13.01 -8.40 21.53
N LYS A 64 12.32 -7.73 20.60
CA LYS A 64 10.96 -8.06 20.17
C LYS A 64 10.79 -7.74 18.68
N PRO A 65 9.90 -8.45 17.96
CA PRO A 65 9.52 -8.07 16.61
C PRO A 65 9.05 -6.61 16.60
N THR A 66 9.70 -5.78 15.80
CA THR A 66 9.46 -4.33 15.76
C THR A 66 8.94 -3.92 14.39
N ASN A 67 7.97 -3.01 14.35
CA ASN A 67 7.44 -2.53 13.07
C ASN A 67 8.53 -1.80 12.31
N ILE A 68 8.68 -2.08 11.01
CA ILE A 68 9.68 -1.41 10.17
C ILE A 68 9.51 0.12 10.19
N LEU A 69 8.28 0.61 10.38
CA LEU A 69 7.99 2.05 10.49
C LEU A 69 8.61 2.70 11.74
N ASP A 70 8.89 1.90 12.78
CA ASP A 70 9.52 2.37 14.02
C ASP A 70 11.05 2.31 13.94
N LEU A 71 11.61 1.72 12.88
CA LEU A 71 13.06 1.55 12.67
C LEU A 71 13.66 2.66 11.80
N TYR A 72 13.19 3.90 11.98
CA TYR A 72 13.58 5.05 11.15
C TYR A 72 15.11 5.21 11.03
N SER A 73 15.85 4.99 12.13
CA SER A 73 17.31 5.12 12.18
C SER A 73 18.08 4.04 11.40
N VAL A 74 17.40 3.05 10.83
CA VAL A 74 18.02 1.96 10.07
C VAL A 74 17.95 2.19 8.56
N HIS A 75 16.85 2.78 8.09
CA HIS A 75 16.55 2.87 6.66
C HIS A 75 16.50 4.31 6.13
N ASP A 76 16.45 5.33 6.99
CA ASP A 76 16.44 6.76 6.61
C ASP A 76 15.36 7.14 5.58
N LEU A 77 14.22 6.45 5.60
CA LEU A 77 13.09 6.68 4.67
C LEU A 77 11.97 7.43 5.38
N ALA A 78 11.34 8.36 4.67
CA ALA A 78 10.12 9.00 5.13
C ALA A 78 9.00 7.97 5.32
N LEU A 79 8.16 8.19 6.33
CA LEU A 79 7.12 7.26 6.75
C LEU A 79 6.09 6.97 5.64
N THR A 80 5.79 7.95 4.78
CA THR A 80 4.91 7.78 3.62
C THR A 80 5.52 6.87 2.56
N ASP A 81 6.81 7.04 2.28
CA ASP A 81 7.52 6.27 1.26
C ASP A 81 7.67 4.83 1.73
N LEU A 82 8.02 4.61 2.99
CA LEU A 82 8.11 3.27 3.55
C LEU A 82 6.76 2.55 3.56
N LYS A 83 5.66 3.23 3.91
CA LYS A 83 4.31 2.66 3.79
C LYS A 83 3.98 2.27 2.35
N LEU A 84 4.32 3.12 1.38
CA LEU A 84 4.13 2.82 -0.03
C LEU A 84 4.98 1.61 -0.46
N MET A 85 6.22 1.53 -0.01
CA MET A 85 7.13 0.41 -0.32
C MET A 85 6.64 -0.92 0.28
N VAL A 86 6.13 -0.92 1.51
CA VAL A 86 5.51 -2.12 2.12
C VAL A 86 4.26 -2.55 1.34
N ASN A 87 3.41 -1.59 0.93
CA ASN A 87 2.25 -1.89 0.10
C ASN A 87 2.65 -2.49 -1.25
N ASN A 88 3.61 -1.88 -1.94
CA ASN A 88 4.10 -2.38 -3.23
C ASN A 88 4.73 -3.78 -3.08
N PHE A 89 5.52 -3.99 -2.02
CA PHE A 89 6.11 -5.29 -1.72
C PHE A 89 5.05 -6.38 -1.58
N TYR A 90 3.97 -6.13 -0.85
CA TYR A 90 2.85 -7.08 -0.74
C TYR A 90 2.24 -7.43 -2.11
N TYR A 91 1.96 -6.43 -2.95
CA TYR A 91 1.38 -6.69 -4.27
C TYR A 91 2.33 -7.39 -5.23
N ASP A 92 3.64 -7.10 -5.15
CA ASP A 92 4.64 -7.78 -5.96
C ASP A 92 4.71 -9.28 -5.60
N ILE A 93 4.52 -9.62 -4.33
CA ILE A 93 4.48 -10.99 -3.80
C ILE A 93 3.17 -11.68 -4.18
N GLU A 94 2.03 -10.99 -4.08
CA GLU A 94 0.72 -11.53 -4.48
C GLU A 94 0.68 -11.86 -5.98
N ALA A 95 1.36 -11.06 -6.81
CA ALA A 95 1.48 -11.29 -8.25
C ALA A 95 2.50 -12.38 -8.62
N PHE A 96 3.37 -12.78 -7.70
CA PHE A 96 4.49 -13.71 -7.93
C PHE A 96 4.08 -15.09 -8.49
N PRO A 97 2.95 -15.71 -8.11
CA PRO A 97 2.53 -16.99 -8.69
C PRO A 97 2.21 -16.92 -10.20
N GLY A 98 1.91 -15.74 -10.73
CA GLY A 98 1.45 -15.56 -12.12
C GLY A 98 2.46 -14.88 -13.06
N ASN A 99 3.46 -14.16 -12.53
CA ASN A 99 4.40 -13.42 -13.38
C ASN A 99 5.77 -13.24 -12.68
N LYS A 100 6.73 -14.12 -13.03
CA LYS A 100 8.11 -14.08 -12.49
C LYS A 100 8.86 -12.76 -12.72
N ASN A 101 8.38 -11.91 -13.63
CA ASN A 101 8.98 -10.60 -13.94
C ASN A 101 8.35 -9.42 -13.16
N ALA A 102 7.35 -9.66 -12.31
CA ALA A 102 6.67 -8.58 -11.59
C ALA A 102 7.45 -8.09 -10.36
N TYR A 103 8.23 -8.96 -9.72
CA TYR A 103 8.94 -8.64 -8.49
C TYR A 103 10.20 -7.82 -8.75
N GLN A 104 10.18 -6.54 -8.39
CA GLN A 104 11.32 -5.63 -8.61
C GLN A 104 12.41 -5.73 -7.54
N GLY A 105 12.17 -6.43 -6.43
CA GLY A 105 13.17 -6.64 -5.37
C GLY A 105 13.58 -5.40 -4.58
N VAL A 106 12.99 -4.24 -4.87
CA VAL A 106 13.38 -2.93 -4.30
C VAL A 106 13.25 -2.93 -2.77
N PHE A 107 12.22 -3.57 -2.23
CA PHE A 107 11.99 -3.63 -0.78
C PHE A 107 13.10 -4.37 -0.01
N LEU A 108 13.73 -5.39 -0.61
CA LEU A 108 14.81 -6.15 0.06
C LEU A 108 16.08 -5.32 0.28
N ASN A 109 16.16 -4.15 -0.36
CA ASN A 109 17.28 -3.23 -0.19
C ASN A 109 17.03 -2.18 0.90
N VAL A 110 15.82 -2.13 1.48
CA VAL A 110 15.48 -1.19 2.56
C VAL A 110 16.23 -1.52 3.84
N LEU A 111 16.45 -2.82 4.10
CA LEU A 111 17.18 -3.31 5.26
C LEU A 111 18.52 -3.93 4.82
N PRO A 112 19.52 -3.99 5.71
CA PRO A 112 20.78 -4.71 5.46
C PRO A 112 20.54 -6.17 5.06
N LYS A 113 21.44 -6.76 4.27
CA LYS A 113 21.27 -8.10 3.66
C LYS A 113 21.02 -9.24 4.65
N ASP A 114 21.57 -9.13 5.87
CA ASP A 114 21.44 -10.17 6.91
C ASP A 114 20.24 -9.95 7.85
N SER A 115 19.30 -9.11 7.43
CA SER A 115 18.08 -8.84 8.19
C SER A 115 17.07 -9.98 8.04
N GLU A 116 16.26 -10.16 9.09
CA GLU A 116 15.14 -11.10 9.10
C GLU A 116 13.85 -10.35 9.46
N PHE A 117 12.84 -10.51 8.62
CA PHE A 117 11.56 -9.84 8.81
C PHE A 117 10.41 -10.66 8.23
N THR A 118 9.22 -10.45 8.77
CA THR A 118 8.01 -11.14 8.36
C THR A 118 7.00 -10.14 7.82
N LEU A 119 6.42 -10.46 6.66
CA LEU A 119 5.32 -9.70 6.08
C LEU A 119 3.99 -10.26 6.58
N TYR A 120 3.17 -9.38 7.11
CA TYR A 120 1.82 -9.67 7.55
C TYR A 120 0.82 -8.81 6.78
N ILE A 121 -0.42 -9.26 6.77
CA ILE A 121 -1.58 -8.46 6.39
C ILE A 121 -2.57 -8.37 7.54
N LYS A 122 -3.21 -7.21 7.63
CA LYS A 122 -4.39 -6.96 8.44
C LYS A 122 -5.58 -6.80 7.51
N GLU A 123 -6.58 -7.66 7.65
CA GLU A 123 -7.82 -7.60 6.89
C GLU A 123 -8.95 -7.02 7.75
N LEU A 124 -9.79 -6.18 7.14
CA LEU A 124 -11.01 -5.63 7.73
C LEU A 124 -12.18 -5.80 6.76
N ASP A 125 -13.35 -6.16 7.28
CA ASP A 125 -14.60 -6.23 6.54
C ASP A 125 -15.44 -4.96 6.78
N LEU A 126 -15.38 -4.04 5.82
CA LEU A 126 -16.12 -2.79 5.79
C LEU A 126 -17.63 -2.97 5.49
N SER A 127 -18.11 -4.20 5.23
CA SER A 127 -19.55 -4.44 5.07
C SER A 127 -20.31 -4.49 6.40
N VAL A 128 -19.58 -4.57 7.52
CA VAL A 128 -20.12 -4.58 8.88
C VAL A 128 -19.93 -3.20 9.52
N GLU A 129 -20.91 -2.75 10.30
CA GLU A 129 -20.88 -1.45 10.99
C GLU A 129 -19.67 -1.32 11.92
N ASP A 130 -19.43 -2.34 12.76
CA ASP A 130 -18.28 -2.44 13.65
C ASP A 130 -17.11 -3.18 12.99
N TYR A 131 -16.69 -2.74 11.80
CA TYR A 131 -15.64 -3.39 11.01
C TYR A 131 -14.32 -3.61 11.76
N LYS A 132 -14.02 -2.85 12.83
CA LYS A 132 -12.83 -3.04 13.66
C LYS A 132 -12.82 -4.40 14.38
N GLU A 133 -13.97 -4.95 14.69
CA GLU A 133 -14.08 -6.27 15.33
C GLU A 133 -13.81 -7.42 14.36
N THR A 134 -13.82 -7.13 13.05
CA THR A 134 -13.56 -8.12 11.99
C THR A 134 -12.07 -8.28 11.67
N GLU A 135 -11.21 -7.61 12.43
CA GLU A 135 -9.76 -7.58 12.25
C GLU A 135 -9.14 -8.98 12.28
N LYS A 136 -8.51 -9.35 11.17
CA LYS A 136 -7.76 -10.61 11.04
C LYS A 136 -6.34 -10.34 10.59
N HIS A 137 -5.41 -11.04 11.24
CA HIS A 137 -3.99 -10.96 10.90
C HIS A 137 -3.54 -12.27 10.26
N HIS A 138 -2.87 -12.16 9.12
CA HIS A 138 -2.29 -13.31 8.43
C HIS A 138 -0.83 -13.07 8.11
N GLN A 139 0.01 -14.07 8.35
CA GLN A 139 1.39 -14.07 7.90
C GLN A 139 1.43 -14.47 6.43
N VAL A 140 2.03 -13.62 5.59
CA VAL A 140 2.15 -13.85 4.15
C VAL A 140 3.43 -14.62 3.83
N LEU A 141 4.56 -14.15 4.36
CA LEU A 141 5.88 -14.74 4.12
C LEU A 141 6.87 -14.30 5.19
N ASN A 142 8.01 -14.99 5.21
CA ASN A 142 9.16 -14.64 6.01
C ASN A 142 10.37 -14.40 5.10
N VAL A 143 11.13 -13.34 5.34
CA VAL A 143 12.40 -13.07 4.66
C VAL A 143 13.55 -13.32 5.62
N LYS A 144 14.50 -14.16 5.21
CA LYS A 144 15.74 -14.42 5.96
C LYS A 144 16.93 -14.26 5.04
N ASN A 145 17.91 -13.45 5.43
CA ASN A 145 19.12 -13.19 4.65
C ASN A 145 18.81 -12.83 3.18
N ASN A 146 17.86 -11.90 2.99
CA ASN A 146 17.30 -11.50 1.68
C ASN A 146 16.69 -12.62 0.82
N LYS A 147 16.37 -13.78 1.40
CA LYS A 147 15.63 -14.86 0.73
C LYS A 147 14.19 -14.91 1.23
N ILE A 148 13.26 -14.92 0.30
CA ILE A 148 11.83 -15.02 0.56
C ILE A 148 11.46 -16.48 0.80
N ASN A 149 10.87 -16.76 1.95
CA ASN A 149 10.29 -18.05 2.31
C ASN A 149 8.76 -17.87 2.42
N PRO A 150 7.99 -18.36 1.43
CA PRO A 150 6.53 -18.29 1.49
C PRO A 150 6.01 -19.12 2.66
N ASN A 151 4.89 -18.67 3.24
CA ASN A 151 4.26 -19.30 4.39
C ASN A 151 3.16 -20.28 3.99
#